data_AF-T0SWI7-F1
#
_entry.id   AF-T0SWI7-F1
#
_cell.length_a   1.000
_cell.length_b   1.000
_cell.length_c   1.000
_cell.angle_alpha   90.00
_cell.angle_beta   90.00
_cell.angle_gamma   90.00
#
_symmetry.space_group_name_H-M   'P 1'
#
loop_
_entity.id
_entity.type
_entity.pdbx_description
1 polymer ?
#
loop_
_entity_poly.entity_id
_entity_poly.type
_entity_poly.pdbx_seq_one_letter_code
_entity_poly.pdbx_strand_id
1 'polypeptide(L)'
;MNLKSLSLSFLLVFLSVSSYANKHYLVFIHGIASDEGTFASGQVALPNYLNSIQNEVQYVSTSFGYPTGKDQYDTFDFAKMLEDFMAKLPLEKNDKFSFICHSQGGLVAMNWLRFNYSNDGLGIFKSKEIIENQMDKMATFGTPYFGTQIVRVPLYLKKLKDFIFGKKELRDMMFGSQMLTNLRDTFFYDENFKKFISHIKLLNVSGNFQLAKTSSLSFMLEDDLAVPVPSASLNFDHYIDRSLPDPFSPNKKLKHFEHHSVRTFTLARPHISLTKRGLVKVPKECITDFSCDHEGFQVMSHFFSDNMDGLNIDFYEPESFYVHLRLHIPKTSRYTILKDKDDYDITLSPVLGDNRLIAGDPFFFNVETKAPQNDDKGHVDIILAGKLKHEQQRNVILSVRVRGAYLKREIPITVKRGRPVVVDLNLYGLSDYYPRF
;
A
#
# COMPACT_ATOMS: atom_id res chain seq x y z
N MET A 1 -1.60 -67.23 -24.82
CA MET A 1 -1.90 -65.90 -24.26
C MET A 1 -2.32 -64.97 -25.39
N ASN A 2 -3.47 -64.32 -25.25
CA ASN A 2 -4.18 -63.65 -26.34
C ASN A 2 -3.61 -62.24 -26.57
N LEU A 3 -2.88 -62.02 -27.66
CA LEU A 3 -2.24 -60.72 -27.98
C LEU A 3 -3.23 -59.54 -28.09
N LYS A 4 -4.54 -59.81 -28.22
CA LYS A 4 -5.59 -58.79 -28.29
C LYS A 4 -5.93 -58.13 -26.94
N SER A 5 -5.55 -58.70 -25.80
CA SER A 5 -5.81 -58.04 -24.50
C SER A 5 -4.69 -57.09 -24.07
N LEU A 6 -3.52 -57.14 -24.71
CA LEU A 6 -2.37 -56.30 -24.34
C LEU A 6 -2.43 -54.90 -24.97
N SER A 7 -3.13 -54.71 -26.08
CA SER A 7 -3.27 -53.40 -26.74
C SER A 7 -4.31 -52.49 -26.10
N LEU A 8 -5.29 -53.03 -25.36
CA LEU A 8 -6.31 -52.24 -24.69
C LEU A 8 -5.81 -51.61 -23.38
N SER A 9 -4.89 -52.27 -22.68
CA SER A 9 -4.27 -51.74 -21.47
C SER A 9 -3.29 -50.60 -21.75
N PHE A 10 -2.66 -50.56 -22.93
CA PHE A 10 -1.77 -49.45 -23.33
C PHE A 10 -2.55 -48.20 -23.75
N LEU A 11 -3.76 -48.35 -24.29
CA LEU A 11 -4.59 -47.21 -24.74
C LEU A 11 -5.23 -46.45 -23.56
N LEU A 12 -5.46 -47.11 -22.43
CA LEU A 12 -6.00 -46.49 -21.21
C LEU A 12 -4.97 -45.68 -20.41
N VAL A 13 -3.68 -45.98 -20.54
CA VAL A 13 -2.62 -45.23 -19.83
C VAL A 13 -2.38 -43.86 -20.48
N PHE A 14 -2.58 -43.71 -21.79
CA PHE A 14 -2.41 -42.42 -22.47
C PHE A 14 -3.59 -41.44 -22.34
N LEU A 15 -4.73 -41.87 -21.79
CA LEU A 15 -5.88 -40.99 -21.49
C LEU A 15 -5.84 -40.44 -20.06
N SER A 16 -4.83 -40.80 -19.27
CA SER A 16 -4.56 -40.17 -17.97
C SER A 16 -3.66 -38.93 -18.11
N VAL A 17 -3.81 -38.18 -19.20
CA VAL A 17 -3.44 -36.76 -19.15
C VAL A 17 -4.45 -36.16 -18.19
N SER A 18 -4.03 -36.00 -16.93
CA SER A 18 -4.77 -35.28 -15.91
C SER A 18 -4.93 -33.86 -16.41
N SER A 19 -5.95 -33.63 -17.24
CA SER A 19 -6.36 -32.31 -17.66
C SER A 19 -6.86 -31.67 -16.39
N TYR A 20 -6.00 -30.90 -15.72
CA TYR A 20 -6.42 -30.06 -14.62
C TYR A 20 -7.65 -29.30 -15.09
N ALA A 21 -8.77 -29.50 -14.40
CA ALA A 21 -10.05 -28.96 -14.85
C ALA A 21 -10.09 -27.44 -14.72
N ASN A 22 -9.31 -26.87 -13.78
CA ASN A 22 -9.27 -25.44 -13.50
C ASN A 22 -7.83 -24.94 -13.36
N LYS A 23 -7.57 -23.73 -13.86
CA LYS A 23 -6.30 -23.01 -13.71
C LYS A 23 -6.40 -21.90 -12.67
N HIS A 24 -5.27 -21.58 -12.06
CA HIS A 24 -5.10 -20.39 -11.23
C HIS A 24 -3.95 -19.54 -11.78
N TYR A 25 -4.29 -18.39 -12.35
CA TYR A 25 -3.31 -17.47 -12.91
C TYR A 25 -2.68 -16.59 -11.82
N LEU A 26 -1.37 -16.69 -11.67
CA LEU A 26 -0.57 -15.81 -10.83
C LEU A 26 -0.05 -14.66 -11.70
N VAL A 27 -0.66 -13.48 -11.57
CA VAL A 27 -0.28 -12.29 -12.34
C VAL A 27 0.73 -11.47 -11.54
N PHE A 28 1.96 -11.43 -12.04
CA PHE A 28 3.06 -10.67 -11.45
C PHE A 28 3.08 -9.25 -12.01
N ILE A 29 2.99 -8.25 -11.13
CA ILE A 29 2.90 -6.83 -11.48
C ILE A 29 4.11 -6.11 -10.91
N HIS A 30 4.99 -5.62 -11.78
CA HIS A 30 6.24 -4.97 -11.36
C HIS A 30 6.04 -3.56 -10.80
N GLY A 31 7.10 -3.05 -10.17
CA GLY A 31 7.18 -1.68 -9.67
C GLY A 31 7.73 -0.68 -10.68
N ILE A 32 7.78 0.58 -10.25
CA ILE A 32 8.41 1.68 -10.98
C ILE A 32 9.87 1.34 -11.33
N ALA A 33 10.36 1.81 -12.50
CA ALA A 33 11.74 1.62 -12.95
C ALA A 33 12.19 0.17 -13.12
N SER A 34 11.24 -0.73 -13.32
CA SER A 34 11.48 -2.15 -13.45
C SER A 34 10.64 -2.72 -14.60
N ASP A 35 10.79 -4.03 -14.82
CA ASP A 35 10.13 -4.80 -15.87
C ASP A 35 9.67 -6.17 -15.34
N GLU A 36 9.30 -7.06 -16.25
CA GLU A 36 8.91 -8.44 -15.94
C GLU A 36 10.00 -9.21 -15.16
N GLY A 37 11.26 -8.80 -15.21
CA GLY A 37 12.37 -9.38 -14.46
C GLY A 37 12.39 -9.07 -12.96
N THR A 38 11.47 -8.22 -12.47
CA THR A 38 11.37 -7.80 -11.06
C THR A 38 11.37 -8.96 -10.07
N PHE A 39 10.63 -10.03 -10.40
CA PHE A 39 10.45 -11.19 -9.54
C PHE A 39 11.52 -12.26 -9.75
N ALA A 40 12.43 -12.07 -10.71
CA ALA A 40 13.46 -13.02 -11.11
C ALA A 40 12.89 -14.44 -11.26
N SER A 41 13.38 -15.41 -10.48
CA SER A 41 12.94 -16.80 -10.56
C SER A 41 11.58 -17.06 -9.92
N GLY A 42 10.96 -16.07 -9.26
CA GLY A 42 9.71 -16.23 -8.53
C GLY A 42 8.54 -16.61 -9.41
N GLN A 43 8.53 -16.13 -10.66
CA GLN A 43 7.53 -16.50 -11.66
C GLN A 43 7.53 -17.99 -12.01
N VAL A 44 8.67 -18.67 -11.85
CA VAL A 44 8.79 -20.12 -12.11
C VAL A 44 8.70 -20.91 -10.81
N ALA A 45 9.41 -20.45 -9.77
CA ALA A 45 9.50 -21.13 -8.48
C ALA A 45 8.14 -21.27 -7.78
N LEU A 46 7.32 -20.21 -7.79
CA LEU A 46 6.04 -20.20 -7.08
C LEU A 46 5.01 -21.17 -7.69
N PRO A 47 4.70 -21.14 -8.99
CA PRO A 47 3.79 -22.13 -9.56
C PRO A 47 4.35 -23.55 -9.48
N ASN A 48 5.67 -23.77 -9.62
CA ASN A 48 6.27 -25.10 -9.42
C ASN A 48 6.00 -25.63 -8.02
N TYR A 49 6.22 -24.80 -6.99
CA TYR A 49 5.93 -25.16 -5.61
C TYR A 49 4.44 -25.49 -5.42
N LEU A 50 3.54 -24.60 -5.83
CA LEU A 50 2.10 -24.78 -5.64
C LEU A 50 1.58 -26.03 -6.36
N ASN A 51 2.00 -26.26 -7.60
CA ASN A 51 1.65 -27.46 -8.37
C ASN A 51 2.21 -28.75 -7.77
N SER A 52 3.28 -28.68 -6.96
CA SER A 52 3.83 -29.87 -6.28
C SER A 52 3.05 -30.28 -5.04
N ILE A 53 2.29 -29.35 -4.44
CA ILE A 53 1.52 -29.58 -3.21
C ILE A 53 0.00 -29.58 -3.44
N GLN A 54 -0.49 -29.11 -4.58
CA GLN A 54 -1.90 -29.05 -4.94
C GLN A 54 -2.16 -29.72 -6.29
N ASN A 55 -2.86 -30.86 -6.25
CA ASN A 55 -3.11 -31.69 -7.43
C ASN A 55 -4.43 -31.35 -8.16
N GLU A 56 -5.27 -30.48 -7.60
CA GLU A 56 -6.60 -30.18 -8.14
C GLU A 56 -6.64 -28.96 -9.06
N VAL A 57 -5.66 -28.06 -8.93
CA VAL A 57 -5.60 -26.77 -9.63
C VAL A 57 -4.24 -26.61 -10.27
N GLN A 58 -4.21 -26.19 -11.53
CA GLN A 58 -2.97 -25.86 -12.22
C GLN A 58 -2.62 -24.38 -12.02
N TYR A 59 -1.54 -24.10 -11.32
CA TYR A 59 -0.99 -22.75 -11.20
C TYR A 59 -0.16 -22.39 -12.42
N VAL A 60 -0.50 -21.26 -13.03
CA VAL A 60 0.17 -20.72 -14.22
C VAL A 60 0.59 -19.29 -13.93
N SER A 61 1.85 -18.95 -14.18
CA SER A 61 2.34 -17.58 -14.01
C SER A 61 2.19 -16.77 -15.29
N THR A 62 1.86 -15.50 -15.15
CA THR A 62 1.95 -14.50 -16.22
C THR A 62 2.45 -13.18 -15.64
N SER A 63 3.04 -12.34 -16.48
CA SER A 63 3.61 -11.06 -16.06
C SER A 63 2.93 -9.92 -16.79
N PHE A 64 2.54 -8.90 -16.03
CA PHE A 64 2.02 -7.66 -16.58
C PHE A 64 3.12 -6.59 -16.53
N GLY A 65 3.61 -6.24 -17.72
CA GLY A 65 4.55 -5.15 -17.95
C GLY A 65 3.85 -3.84 -18.33
N TYR A 66 4.30 -2.71 -17.77
CA TYR A 66 3.84 -1.37 -18.16
C TYR A 66 5.01 -0.38 -18.27
N PRO A 67 4.92 0.64 -19.15
CA PRO A 67 6.04 1.51 -19.49
C PRO A 67 6.28 2.59 -18.43
N THR A 68 6.98 2.22 -17.36
CA THR A 68 7.46 3.14 -16.32
C THR A 68 8.50 4.13 -16.87
N GLY A 69 8.74 5.23 -16.16
CA GLY A 69 9.74 6.23 -16.56
C GLY A 69 9.27 7.21 -17.64
N LYS A 70 7.99 7.15 -18.04
CA LYS A 70 7.42 8.00 -19.09
C LYS A 70 6.57 9.12 -18.49
N ASP A 71 6.93 10.37 -18.79
CA ASP A 71 6.22 11.56 -18.29
C ASP A 71 4.74 11.63 -18.70
N GLN A 72 4.34 10.93 -19.78
CA GLN A 72 2.94 10.94 -20.23
C GLN A 72 2.00 10.10 -19.36
N TYR A 73 2.49 9.06 -18.69
CA TYR A 73 1.65 8.07 -18.01
C TYR A 73 1.63 8.28 -16.50
N ASP A 74 0.46 8.03 -15.92
CA ASP A 74 0.24 7.96 -14.49
C ASP A 74 -0.29 6.58 -14.08
N THR A 75 -0.59 6.39 -12.79
CA THR A 75 -1.07 5.09 -12.31
C THR A 75 -2.48 4.73 -12.79
N PHE A 76 -3.26 5.71 -13.28
CA PHE A 76 -4.54 5.45 -13.92
C PHE A 76 -4.35 4.91 -15.34
N ASP A 77 -3.44 5.50 -16.11
CA ASP A 77 -3.09 4.98 -17.44
C ASP A 77 -2.56 3.54 -17.36
N PHE A 78 -1.71 3.24 -16.37
CA PHE A 78 -1.24 1.87 -16.13
C PHE A 78 -2.37 0.91 -15.72
N ALA A 79 -3.36 1.38 -14.95
CA ALA A 79 -4.52 0.57 -14.61
C ALA A 79 -5.38 0.24 -15.85
N LYS A 80 -5.48 1.15 -16.83
CA LYS A 80 -6.13 0.84 -18.12
C LYS A 80 -5.36 -0.21 -18.91
N MET A 81 -4.04 -0.12 -18.93
CA MET A 81 -3.21 -1.15 -19.57
C MET A 81 -3.38 -2.51 -18.89
N LEU A 82 -3.57 -2.53 -17.56
CA LEU A 82 -3.90 -3.75 -16.82
C LEU A 82 -5.29 -4.30 -17.22
N GLU A 83 -6.29 -3.43 -17.40
CA GLU A 83 -7.61 -3.83 -17.94
C GLU A 83 -7.47 -4.52 -19.30
N ASP A 84 -6.73 -3.91 -20.24
CA ASP A 84 -6.50 -4.48 -21.57
C ASP A 84 -5.73 -5.80 -21.51
N PHE A 85 -4.84 -5.97 -20.54
CA PHE A 85 -4.11 -7.21 -20.31
C PHE A 85 -5.04 -8.30 -19.76
N MET A 86 -5.84 -7.99 -18.75
CA MET A 86 -6.78 -8.94 -18.13
C MET A 86 -7.82 -9.43 -19.14
N ALA A 87 -8.31 -8.55 -20.03
CA ALA A 87 -9.24 -8.92 -21.10
C ALA A 87 -8.66 -9.92 -22.13
N LYS A 88 -7.33 -10.04 -22.20
CA LYS A 88 -6.63 -10.96 -23.11
C LYS A 88 -6.20 -12.26 -22.43
N LEU A 89 -6.30 -12.36 -21.11
CA LEU A 89 -5.99 -13.61 -20.41
C LEU A 89 -7.03 -14.67 -20.80
N PRO A 90 -6.62 -15.90 -21.13
CA PRO A 90 -7.53 -16.99 -21.50
C PRO A 90 -8.15 -17.61 -20.24
N LEU A 91 -8.89 -16.81 -19.48
CA LEU A 91 -9.62 -17.22 -18.28
C LEU A 91 -10.90 -17.95 -18.69
N GLU A 92 -11.00 -19.23 -18.34
CA GLU A 92 -12.24 -19.99 -18.42
C GLU A 92 -13.14 -19.69 -17.21
N LYS A 93 -14.42 -20.06 -17.27
CA LYS A 93 -15.43 -19.72 -16.24
C LYS A 93 -15.04 -20.11 -14.81
N ASN A 94 -14.33 -21.24 -14.66
CA ASN A 94 -13.94 -21.78 -13.36
C ASN A 94 -12.50 -21.43 -12.97
N ASP A 95 -11.76 -20.77 -13.87
CA ASP A 95 -10.41 -20.34 -13.57
C ASP A 95 -10.42 -19.25 -12.50
N LYS A 96 -9.34 -19.20 -11.73
CA LYS A 96 -9.08 -18.14 -10.75
C LYS A 96 -7.86 -17.34 -11.17
N PHE A 97 -7.73 -16.14 -10.62
CA PHE A 97 -6.49 -15.39 -10.72
C PHE A 97 -6.15 -14.70 -9.42
N SER A 98 -4.88 -14.32 -9.28
CA SER A 98 -4.40 -13.55 -8.16
C SER A 98 -3.25 -12.64 -8.55
N PHE A 99 -3.12 -11.54 -7.82
CA PHE A 99 -2.11 -10.53 -8.08
C PHE A 99 -0.95 -10.64 -7.11
N ILE A 100 0.26 -10.50 -7.65
CA ILE A 100 1.51 -10.42 -6.89
C ILE A 100 2.19 -9.13 -7.33
N CYS A 101 2.09 -8.11 -6.48
CA CYS A 101 2.45 -6.76 -6.82
C CYS A 101 3.71 -6.32 -6.07
N HIS A 102 4.60 -5.61 -6.75
CA HIS A 102 5.75 -4.94 -6.12
C HIS A 102 5.66 -3.43 -6.27
N SER A 103 5.92 -2.70 -5.19
CA SER A 103 6.03 -1.23 -5.20
C SER A 103 4.82 -0.55 -5.84
N GLN A 104 5.03 0.33 -6.83
CA GLN A 104 3.98 0.98 -7.63
C GLN A 104 2.98 -0.02 -8.26
N GLY A 105 3.39 -1.24 -8.57
CA GLY A 105 2.50 -2.27 -9.12
C GLY A 105 1.30 -2.56 -8.21
N GLY A 106 1.46 -2.38 -6.89
CA GLY A 106 0.34 -2.49 -5.96
C GLY A 106 -0.65 -1.34 -6.10
N LEU A 107 -0.18 -0.12 -6.36
CA LEU A 107 -1.03 1.04 -6.62
C LEU A 107 -1.80 0.89 -7.95
N VAL A 108 -1.13 0.37 -8.99
CA VAL A 108 -1.76 0.08 -10.28
C VAL A 108 -2.91 -0.92 -10.12
N ALA A 109 -2.66 -2.05 -9.46
CA ALA A 109 -3.67 -3.06 -9.20
C ALA A 109 -4.84 -2.53 -8.35
N MET A 110 -4.56 -1.70 -7.35
CA MET A 110 -5.60 -1.14 -6.48
C MET A 110 -6.43 -0.08 -7.18
N ASN A 111 -5.83 0.73 -8.05
CA ASN A 111 -6.57 1.62 -8.94
C ASN A 111 -7.45 0.81 -9.90
N TRP A 112 -6.93 -0.26 -10.49
CA TRP A 112 -7.71 -1.14 -11.35
C TRP A 112 -8.94 -1.72 -10.64
N LEU A 113 -8.80 -2.19 -9.40
CA LEU A 113 -9.93 -2.62 -8.56
C LEU A 113 -10.93 -1.48 -8.32
N ARG A 114 -10.43 -0.30 -7.91
CA ARG A 114 -11.25 0.88 -7.63
C ARG A 114 -12.07 1.33 -8.84
N PHE A 115 -11.46 1.41 -10.02
CA PHE A 115 -12.15 1.87 -11.24
C PHE A 115 -13.13 0.83 -11.79
N ASN A 116 -12.83 -0.47 -11.67
CA ASN A 116 -13.79 -1.52 -11.99
C ASN A 116 -15.00 -1.53 -11.05
N TYR A 117 -14.80 -1.17 -9.78
CA TYR A 117 -15.89 -1.04 -8.82
C TYR A 117 -16.80 0.16 -9.13
N SER A 118 -16.22 1.36 -9.26
CA SER A 118 -17.00 2.60 -9.33
C SER A 118 -17.65 2.82 -10.69
N ASN A 119 -17.18 2.10 -11.72
CA ASN A 119 -17.30 2.46 -13.12
C ASN A 119 -16.65 3.84 -13.36
N ASP A 120 -15.71 3.94 -14.30
CA ASP A 120 -14.99 5.20 -14.54
C ASP A 120 -15.85 6.27 -15.22
N GLY A 121 -17.12 5.97 -15.50
CA GLY A 121 -18.05 6.81 -16.25
C GLY A 121 -17.73 6.87 -17.75
N LEU A 122 -16.63 6.25 -18.19
CA LEU A 122 -16.16 6.18 -19.57
C LEU A 122 -16.35 4.79 -20.17
N GLY A 123 -16.66 3.79 -19.33
CA GLY A 123 -16.85 2.40 -19.74
C GLY A 123 -15.55 1.71 -20.15
N ILE A 124 -14.39 2.17 -19.67
CA ILE A 124 -13.09 1.55 -19.99
C ILE A 124 -12.91 0.27 -19.16
N PHE A 125 -13.23 0.32 -17.87
CA PHE A 125 -13.08 -0.78 -16.93
C PHE A 125 -14.32 -1.68 -16.93
N LYS A 126 -14.16 -2.94 -17.33
CA LYS A 126 -15.24 -3.90 -17.61
C LYS A 126 -15.07 -5.23 -16.89
N SER A 127 -13.99 -5.39 -16.13
CA SER A 127 -13.62 -6.61 -15.43
C SER A 127 -14.33 -6.82 -14.09
N LYS A 128 -15.35 -6.01 -13.74
CA LYS A 128 -16.08 -6.13 -12.46
C LYS A 128 -16.57 -7.56 -12.18
N GLU A 129 -17.24 -8.18 -13.15
CA GLU A 129 -17.79 -9.54 -13.00
C GLU A 129 -16.67 -10.58 -12.83
N ILE A 130 -15.57 -10.43 -13.57
CA ILE A 130 -14.40 -11.31 -13.47
C ILE A 130 -13.75 -11.16 -12.09
N ILE A 131 -13.68 -9.94 -11.53
CA ILE A 131 -13.16 -9.71 -10.18
C ILE A 131 -14.02 -10.39 -9.13
N GLU A 132 -15.34 -10.18 -9.18
CA GLU A 132 -16.29 -10.76 -8.22
C GLU A 132 -16.29 -12.29 -8.25
N ASN A 133 -16.12 -12.90 -9.42
CA ASN A 133 -16.24 -14.35 -9.58
C ASN A 133 -14.91 -15.10 -9.59
N GLN A 134 -13.80 -14.48 -9.99
CA GLN A 134 -12.55 -15.18 -10.32
C GLN A 134 -11.31 -14.66 -9.60
N MET A 135 -11.31 -13.45 -9.04
CA MET A 135 -10.18 -12.96 -8.25
C MET A 135 -10.19 -13.61 -6.86
N ASP A 136 -9.09 -14.27 -6.49
CA ASP A 136 -8.96 -14.96 -5.19
C ASP A 136 -8.09 -14.17 -4.20
N LYS A 137 -6.85 -13.84 -4.58
CA LYS A 137 -5.87 -13.24 -3.68
C LYS A 137 -5.15 -12.06 -4.30
N MET A 138 -4.64 -11.19 -3.44
CA MET A 138 -3.71 -10.12 -3.82
C MET A 138 -2.64 -9.97 -2.74
N ALA A 139 -1.38 -10.16 -3.15
CA ALA A 139 -0.20 -9.95 -2.32
C ALA A 139 0.56 -8.72 -2.81
N THR A 140 0.94 -7.84 -1.88
CA THR A 140 1.62 -6.57 -2.19
C THR A 140 2.92 -6.47 -1.41
N PHE A 141 4.00 -6.09 -2.09
CA PHE A 141 5.35 -6.03 -1.54
C PHE A 141 5.90 -4.61 -1.66
N GLY A 142 6.00 -3.90 -0.53
CA GLY A 142 6.54 -2.54 -0.46
C GLY A 142 5.68 -1.48 -1.16
N THR A 143 4.37 -1.69 -1.32
CA THR A 143 3.49 -0.72 -2.01
C THR A 143 3.29 0.55 -1.17
N PRO A 144 3.60 1.76 -1.66
CA PRO A 144 3.52 2.99 -0.84
C PRO A 144 2.10 3.57 -0.75
N TYR A 145 1.21 2.97 0.05
CA TYR A 145 -0.19 3.40 0.20
C TYR A 145 -0.37 4.79 0.81
N PHE A 146 0.60 5.24 1.62
CA PHE A 146 0.60 6.60 2.18
C PHE A 146 1.60 7.52 1.49
N GLY A 147 2.31 6.99 0.49
CA GLY A 147 3.26 7.72 -0.32
C GLY A 147 4.72 7.48 0.09
N THR A 148 5.62 7.99 -0.73
CA THR A 148 7.05 7.84 -0.53
C THR A 148 7.80 9.12 -0.92
N GLN A 149 8.99 9.28 -0.37
CA GLN A 149 9.96 10.28 -0.83
C GLN A 149 10.83 9.74 -1.97
N ILE A 150 10.36 8.81 -2.80
CA ILE A 150 11.16 8.17 -3.86
C ILE A 150 11.77 9.18 -4.85
N VAL A 151 11.18 10.39 -4.98
CA VAL A 151 11.77 11.54 -5.70
C VAL A 151 13.16 11.94 -5.16
N ARG A 152 13.48 11.60 -3.91
CA ARG A 152 14.80 11.80 -3.28
C ARG A 152 15.78 10.65 -3.55
N VAL A 153 15.34 9.47 -3.98
CA VAL A 153 16.24 8.34 -4.33
C VAL A 153 17.26 8.73 -5.40
N PRO A 154 16.89 9.45 -6.48
CA PRO A 154 17.88 9.97 -7.43
C PRO A 154 18.86 11.00 -6.85
N LEU A 155 18.56 11.65 -5.72
CA LEU A 155 19.50 12.54 -5.04
C LEU A 155 20.59 11.75 -4.30
N TYR A 156 20.26 10.58 -3.77
CA TYR A 156 21.23 9.66 -3.16
C TYR A 156 22.09 8.94 -4.21
N LEU A 157 21.50 8.68 -5.38
CA LEU A 157 22.16 8.02 -6.50
C LEU A 157 22.42 9.06 -7.60
N LYS A 158 23.47 9.88 -7.41
CA LYS A 158 23.91 11.01 -8.28
C LYS A 158 23.96 10.72 -9.81
N LYS A 159 23.85 9.46 -10.24
CA LYS A 159 23.85 9.02 -11.64
C LYS A 159 22.48 8.62 -12.21
N LEU A 160 21.40 8.57 -11.42
CA LEU A 160 20.06 8.10 -11.86
C LEU A 160 19.06 9.24 -12.11
N LYS A 161 19.47 10.50 -11.92
CA LYS A 161 18.58 11.67 -11.85
C LYS A 161 17.84 11.99 -13.15
N ASP A 162 18.40 11.63 -14.29
CA ASP A 162 17.90 12.09 -15.59
C ASP A 162 17.15 11.01 -16.40
N PHE A 163 17.02 9.77 -15.91
CA PHE A 163 16.72 8.67 -16.83
C PHE A 163 15.62 7.65 -16.46
N ILE A 164 15.05 7.67 -15.26
CA ILE A 164 14.36 6.47 -14.77
C ILE A 164 12.88 6.67 -14.40
N PHE A 165 12.45 7.89 -14.09
CA PHE A 165 11.13 8.11 -13.49
C PHE A 165 10.32 9.18 -14.21
N GLY A 166 9.07 8.86 -14.51
CA GLY A 166 8.10 9.79 -15.08
C GLY A 166 7.56 10.74 -14.00
N LYS A 167 7.38 12.02 -14.33
CA LYS A 167 6.92 13.02 -13.36
C LYS A 167 5.51 12.75 -12.84
N LYS A 168 4.61 12.26 -13.69
CA LYS A 168 3.21 11.98 -13.32
C LYS A 168 3.11 10.77 -12.39
N GLU A 169 3.75 9.66 -12.77
CA GLU A 169 3.78 8.44 -11.95
C GLU A 169 4.44 8.69 -10.57
N LEU A 170 5.47 9.55 -10.51
CA LEU A 170 6.06 9.97 -9.24
C LEU A 170 5.11 10.80 -8.40
N ARG A 171 4.37 11.74 -9.02
CA ARG A 171 3.38 12.57 -8.33
C ARG A 171 2.32 11.72 -7.64
N ASP A 172 1.88 10.65 -8.29
CA ASP A 172 0.92 9.69 -7.72
C ASP A 172 1.48 8.95 -6.49
N MET A 173 2.78 8.64 -6.48
CA MET A 173 3.42 7.94 -5.36
C MET A 173 3.87 8.86 -4.22
N MET A 174 3.84 10.18 -4.39
CA MET A 174 4.28 11.11 -3.36
C MET A 174 3.32 11.17 -2.17
N PHE A 175 3.85 11.48 -0.99
CA PHE A 175 3.03 11.82 0.18
C PHE A 175 2.03 12.92 -0.17
N GLY A 176 0.78 12.76 0.27
CA GLY A 176 -0.31 13.71 0.02
C GLY A 176 -0.86 13.71 -1.41
N SER A 177 -0.48 12.76 -2.27
CA SER A 177 -1.04 12.73 -3.63
C SER A 177 -2.55 12.51 -3.61
N GLN A 178 -3.25 13.20 -4.52
CA GLN A 178 -4.71 13.05 -4.65
C GLN A 178 -5.10 11.61 -5.00
N MET A 179 -4.26 10.90 -5.75
CA MET A 179 -4.48 9.50 -6.10
C MET A 179 -4.53 8.62 -4.84
N LEU A 180 -3.53 8.72 -3.96
CA LEU A 180 -3.47 7.95 -2.72
C LEU A 180 -4.59 8.33 -1.77
N THR A 181 -4.93 9.62 -1.68
CA THR A 181 -6.08 10.09 -0.91
C THR A 181 -7.38 9.47 -1.42
N ASN A 182 -7.62 9.49 -2.72
CA ASN A 182 -8.82 8.90 -3.31
C ASN A 182 -8.90 7.39 -3.11
N LEU A 183 -7.77 6.69 -3.28
CA LEU A 183 -7.67 5.26 -3.07
C LEU A 183 -8.02 4.91 -1.63
N ARG A 184 -7.39 5.58 -0.68
CA ARG A 184 -7.68 5.46 0.75
C ARG A 184 -9.14 5.76 1.08
N ASP A 185 -9.64 6.92 0.68
CA ASP A 185 -11.01 7.33 0.96
C ASP A 185 -12.02 6.30 0.39
N THR A 186 -11.73 5.70 -0.77
CA THR A 186 -12.51 4.59 -1.33
C THR A 186 -12.44 3.34 -0.44
N PHE A 187 -11.23 2.91 -0.07
CA PHE A 187 -11.04 1.77 0.83
C PHE A 187 -11.69 1.97 2.21
N PHE A 188 -11.84 3.22 2.67
CA PHE A 188 -12.20 3.52 4.06
C PHE A 188 -13.65 3.94 4.24
N TYR A 189 -14.19 4.76 3.34
CA TYR A 189 -15.52 5.32 3.49
C TYR A 189 -16.56 4.65 2.59
N ASP A 190 -16.11 3.94 1.55
CA ASP A 190 -17.03 3.25 0.65
C ASP A 190 -17.27 1.80 1.11
N GLU A 191 -18.33 1.60 1.90
CA GLU A 191 -18.75 0.27 2.36
C GLU A 191 -19.09 -0.69 1.23
N ASN A 192 -19.57 -0.18 0.08
CA ASN A 192 -19.86 -1.01 -1.08
C ASN A 192 -18.56 -1.47 -1.74
N PHE A 193 -17.53 -0.63 -1.78
CA PHE A 193 -16.21 -1.04 -2.25
C PHE A 193 -15.60 -2.09 -1.32
N LYS A 194 -15.69 -1.91 0.01
CA LYS A 194 -15.23 -2.92 0.97
C LYS A 194 -15.93 -4.27 0.76
N LYS A 195 -17.25 -4.24 0.53
CA LYS A 195 -18.01 -5.44 0.18
C LYS A 195 -17.55 -6.06 -1.14
N PHE A 196 -17.31 -5.24 -2.16
CA PHE A 196 -16.82 -5.67 -3.47
C PHE A 196 -15.47 -6.40 -3.39
N ILE A 197 -14.57 -6.01 -2.49
CA ILE A 197 -13.28 -6.69 -2.32
C ILE A 197 -13.25 -7.73 -1.19
N SER A 198 -14.37 -7.93 -0.47
CA SER A 198 -14.38 -8.72 0.78
C SER A 198 -14.07 -10.21 0.58
N HIS A 199 -14.28 -10.74 -0.62
CA HIS A 199 -13.93 -12.12 -0.98
C HIS A 199 -12.45 -12.27 -1.33
N ILE A 200 -11.74 -11.18 -1.61
CA ILE A 200 -10.33 -11.20 -2.00
C ILE A 200 -9.47 -11.29 -0.74
N LYS A 201 -8.63 -12.33 -0.64
CA LYS A 201 -7.64 -12.42 0.43
C LYS A 201 -6.51 -11.43 0.17
N LEU A 202 -6.31 -10.49 1.10
CA LEU A 202 -5.28 -9.46 0.99
C LEU A 202 -4.07 -9.75 1.88
N LEU A 203 -2.88 -9.68 1.28
CA LEU A 203 -1.60 -9.73 1.96
C LEU A 203 -0.79 -8.48 1.64
N ASN A 204 -0.21 -7.91 2.70
CA ASN A 204 0.76 -6.83 2.62
C ASN A 204 2.08 -7.25 3.24
N VAL A 205 3.18 -6.98 2.54
CA VAL A 205 4.53 -7.26 3.00
C VAL A 205 5.35 -6.00 2.81
N SER A 206 5.91 -5.48 3.89
CA SER A 206 6.85 -4.37 3.88
C SER A 206 8.28 -4.89 4.04
N GLY A 207 9.25 -4.13 3.55
CA GLY A 207 10.65 -4.36 3.84
C GLY A 207 11.16 -3.40 4.89
N ASN A 208 12.21 -3.80 5.57
CA ASN A 208 13.04 -2.94 6.38
C ASN A 208 14.51 -3.25 6.09
N PHE A 209 15.25 -2.24 5.70
CA PHE A 209 16.68 -2.32 5.47
C PHE A 209 17.39 -1.34 6.39
N GLN A 210 17.95 -1.86 7.48
CA GLN A 210 18.77 -1.07 8.40
C GLN A 210 20.08 -0.67 7.70
N LEU A 211 20.07 0.48 7.01
CA LEU A 211 21.30 1.19 6.70
C LEU A 211 21.94 1.67 8.02
N ALA A 212 23.27 1.67 8.07
CA ALA A 212 23.99 2.34 9.15
C ALA A 212 23.43 3.77 9.30
N LYS A 213 23.19 4.19 10.55
CA LYS A 213 22.48 5.43 10.93
C LYS A 213 23.16 6.70 10.42
N THR A 214 23.06 7.02 9.12
CA THR A 214 23.86 8.10 8.51
C THR A 214 23.08 9.33 8.04
N SER A 215 21.79 9.50 8.40
CA SER A 215 21.15 10.82 8.36
C SER A 215 19.95 10.94 9.31
N SER A 216 19.63 12.15 9.76
CA SER A 216 18.57 12.43 10.75
C SER A 216 17.16 12.01 10.30
N LEU A 217 16.89 12.01 8.99
CA LEU A 217 15.60 11.58 8.42
C LEU A 217 15.52 10.06 8.19
N SER A 218 16.56 9.45 7.62
CA SER A 218 16.62 7.99 7.41
C SER A 218 16.64 7.22 8.73
N PHE A 219 17.04 7.89 9.82
CA PHE A 219 17.00 7.32 11.16
C PHE A 219 15.58 7.13 11.70
N MET A 220 14.58 7.88 11.21
CA MET A 220 13.22 7.89 11.78
C MET A 220 12.22 7.07 10.97
N LEU A 221 12.39 7.05 9.65
CA LEU A 221 11.60 6.25 8.73
C LEU A 221 12.30 4.90 8.60
N GLU A 222 11.82 3.86 9.30
CA GLU A 222 12.25 2.52 8.89
C GLU A 222 11.74 2.32 7.48
N ASP A 223 12.63 2.04 6.55
CA ASP A 223 12.31 1.88 5.15
C ASP A 223 13.13 0.76 4.54
N ASP A 224 12.72 0.36 3.35
CA ASP A 224 13.40 -0.66 2.56
C ASP A 224 14.32 -0.04 1.49
N LEU A 225 14.82 1.18 1.70
CA LEU A 225 15.51 2.06 0.74
C LEU A 225 14.60 2.84 -0.22
N ALA A 226 13.30 2.54 -0.26
CA ALA A 226 12.38 3.21 -1.17
C ALA A 226 11.06 3.58 -0.52
N VAL A 227 10.48 2.69 0.29
CA VAL A 227 9.16 2.87 0.88
C VAL A 227 9.26 2.69 2.39
N PRO A 228 8.81 3.68 3.17
CA PRO A 228 8.84 3.51 4.61
C PRO A 228 7.79 2.51 5.10
N VAL A 229 8.14 1.72 6.11
CA VAL A 229 7.33 0.59 6.61
C VAL A 229 5.88 1.00 6.92
N PRO A 230 5.60 2.08 7.68
CA PRO A 230 4.21 2.43 7.95
C PRO A 230 3.45 2.86 6.69
N SER A 231 4.14 3.39 5.67
CA SER A 231 3.51 3.75 4.40
C SER A 231 3.15 2.53 3.55
N ALA A 232 3.88 1.43 3.75
CA ALA A 232 3.60 0.18 3.08
C ALA A 232 2.36 -0.55 3.61
N SER A 233 1.86 -0.19 4.81
CA SER A 233 0.74 -0.87 5.47
C SER A 233 -0.61 -0.42 4.91
N LEU A 234 -1.53 -1.37 4.69
CA LEU A 234 -2.95 -1.11 4.50
C LEU A 234 -3.73 -1.04 5.82
N ASN A 235 -3.14 -1.45 6.93
CA ASN A 235 -3.73 -1.33 8.26
C ASN A 235 -3.32 -0.02 8.92
N PHE A 236 -4.28 0.76 9.40
CA PHE A 236 -4.07 2.10 9.95
C PHE A 236 -5.24 2.50 10.84
N ASP A 237 -5.03 3.52 11.66
CA ASP A 237 -6.06 4.11 12.52
C ASP A 237 -6.48 5.47 11.95
N HIS A 238 -7.75 5.83 12.05
CA HIS A 238 -8.27 7.08 11.48
C HIS A 238 -9.14 7.86 12.45
N TYR A 239 -8.77 9.13 12.65
CA TYR A 239 -9.45 10.07 13.53
C TYR A 239 -10.06 11.19 12.69
N ILE A 240 -11.34 11.49 12.91
CA ILE A 240 -12.05 12.58 12.24
C ILE A 240 -12.60 13.56 13.29
N ASP A 241 -12.20 14.81 13.16
CA ASP A 241 -12.81 15.95 13.85
C ASP A 241 -13.08 17.11 12.88
N ARG A 242 -14.21 16.99 12.18
CA ARG A 242 -14.74 18.03 11.30
C ARG A 242 -15.74 18.94 11.98
N SER A 243 -15.89 18.83 13.30
CA SER A 243 -16.86 19.65 14.01
C SER A 243 -16.22 20.94 14.52
N LEU A 244 -17.00 22.03 14.51
CA LEU A 244 -16.66 23.25 15.28
C LEU A 244 -16.40 22.80 16.71
N PRO A 245 -15.16 22.93 17.23
CA PRO A 245 -14.89 22.56 18.60
C PRO A 245 -15.71 23.51 19.48
N ASP A 246 -16.44 22.95 20.43
CA ASP A 246 -17.13 23.76 21.42
C ASP A 246 -16.06 24.35 22.34
N PRO A 247 -15.87 25.68 22.37
CA PRO A 247 -14.87 26.31 23.23
C PRO A 247 -15.15 26.04 24.72
N PHE A 248 -16.35 25.57 25.07
CA PHE A 248 -16.77 25.23 26.42
C PHE A 248 -16.80 23.72 26.69
N SER A 249 -16.58 22.87 25.68
CA SER A 249 -16.54 21.42 25.81
C SER A 249 -15.37 20.81 25.01
N PRO A 250 -14.14 20.94 25.53
CA PRO A 250 -12.92 20.43 24.87
C PRO A 250 -12.88 18.89 24.76
N ASN A 251 -13.78 18.18 25.44
CA ASN A 251 -13.79 16.72 25.54
C ASN A 251 -14.70 16.02 24.51
N LYS A 252 -14.97 16.67 23.37
CA LYS A 252 -15.80 16.05 22.33
C LYS A 252 -15.13 14.80 21.80
N LYS A 253 -15.86 13.67 21.84
CA LYS A 253 -15.35 12.38 21.34
C LYS A 253 -15.11 12.47 19.83
N LEU A 254 -13.85 12.26 19.44
CA LEU A 254 -13.43 12.09 18.05
C LEU A 254 -14.13 10.87 17.46
N LYS A 255 -14.51 10.93 16.18
CA LYS A 255 -14.85 9.69 15.48
C LYS A 255 -13.55 8.95 15.20
N HIS A 256 -13.47 7.70 15.64
CA HIS A 256 -12.30 6.84 15.49
C HIS A 256 -12.69 5.56 14.75
N PHE A 257 -11.90 5.20 13.75
CA PHE A 257 -12.04 3.99 12.96
C PHE A 257 -10.71 3.24 12.94
N GLU A 258 -10.72 1.98 13.37
CA GLU A 258 -9.57 1.08 13.24
C GLU A 258 -9.73 0.22 11.99
N HIS A 259 -8.67 0.08 11.21
CA HIS A 259 -8.68 -0.77 10.02
C HIS A 259 -7.61 -1.86 10.09
N HIS A 260 -8.05 -3.11 10.26
CA HIS A 260 -7.19 -4.27 10.50
C HIS A 260 -7.56 -5.48 9.63
N SER A 261 -8.10 -5.27 8.42
CA SER A 261 -8.59 -6.37 7.59
C SER A 261 -7.52 -7.01 6.70
N VAL A 262 -6.27 -6.51 6.70
CA VAL A 262 -5.22 -7.01 5.81
C VAL A 262 -4.13 -7.71 6.61
N ARG A 263 -3.77 -8.93 6.23
CA ARG A 263 -2.61 -9.61 6.83
C ARG A 263 -1.34 -8.86 6.45
N THR A 264 -0.53 -8.48 7.43
CA THR A 264 0.67 -7.66 7.21
C THR A 264 1.90 -8.31 7.83
N PHE A 265 3.01 -8.35 7.09
CA PHE A 265 4.33 -8.75 7.59
C PHE A 265 5.38 -7.71 7.26
N THR A 266 6.42 -7.61 8.08
CA THR A 266 7.63 -6.83 7.75
C THR A 266 8.84 -7.76 7.69
N LEU A 267 9.60 -7.69 6.61
CA LEU A 267 10.79 -8.52 6.39
C LEU A 267 12.05 -7.66 6.51
N ALA A 268 13.13 -8.21 7.07
CA ALA A 268 14.44 -7.54 7.17
C ALA A 268 15.20 -7.51 5.81
N ARG A 269 14.53 -7.06 4.75
CA ARG A 269 14.98 -7.08 3.35
C ARG A 269 14.79 -5.70 2.70
N PRO A 270 15.68 -5.30 1.77
CA PRO A 270 15.51 -4.08 1.00
C PRO A 270 14.45 -4.23 -0.10
N HIS A 271 13.92 -3.10 -0.55
CA HIS A 271 12.93 -2.95 -1.61
C HIS A 271 13.46 -3.51 -2.91
N ILE A 272 14.69 -3.13 -3.22
CA ILE A 272 15.44 -3.49 -4.41
C ILE A 272 16.75 -4.18 -4.00
N SER A 273 17.15 -5.16 -4.81
CA SER A 273 18.37 -5.90 -4.59
C SER A 273 19.57 -5.10 -5.10
N LEU A 274 20.30 -4.43 -4.20
CA LEU A 274 21.59 -3.80 -4.49
C LEU A 274 22.76 -4.69 -4.06
N THR A 275 22.73 -5.18 -2.82
CA THR A 275 23.77 -6.06 -2.24
C THR A 275 23.20 -7.28 -1.52
N LYS A 276 21.95 -7.20 -1.03
CA LYS A 276 21.19 -8.33 -0.47
C LYS A 276 20.08 -8.76 -1.43
N ARG A 277 19.55 -9.98 -1.27
CA ARG A 277 18.31 -10.42 -1.93
C ARG A 277 17.19 -9.45 -1.54
N GLY A 278 16.48 -8.89 -2.51
CA GLY A 278 15.40 -7.92 -2.29
C GLY A 278 14.08 -8.61 -1.99
N LEU A 279 13.06 -7.87 -1.53
CA LEU A 279 11.75 -8.42 -1.08
C LEU A 279 11.15 -9.46 -2.02
N VAL A 280 11.18 -9.21 -3.33
CA VAL A 280 10.51 -10.04 -4.35
C VAL A 280 11.47 -10.71 -5.32
N LYS A 281 12.78 -10.44 -5.24
CA LYS A 281 13.76 -10.93 -6.20
C LYS A 281 14.20 -12.34 -5.83
N VAL A 282 13.36 -13.32 -6.17
CA VAL A 282 13.56 -14.73 -5.81
C VAL A 282 14.78 -15.32 -6.53
N PRO A 283 15.71 -15.96 -5.80
CA PRO A 283 16.88 -16.62 -6.39
C PRO A 283 16.55 -17.86 -7.25
N LYS A 284 17.50 -18.25 -8.12
CA LYS A 284 17.32 -19.39 -9.04
C LYS A 284 17.21 -20.73 -8.34
N GLU A 285 17.92 -20.89 -7.23
CA GLU A 285 17.89 -22.10 -6.40
C GLU A 285 16.47 -22.46 -5.93
N CYS A 286 15.60 -21.46 -5.71
CA CYS A 286 14.22 -21.66 -5.27
C CYS A 286 13.31 -22.30 -6.35
N ILE A 287 13.78 -22.43 -7.61
CA ILE A 287 13.04 -23.14 -8.66
C ILE A 287 12.97 -24.64 -8.35
N THR A 288 14.05 -25.19 -7.81
CA THR A 288 14.21 -26.63 -7.56
C THR A 288 14.20 -26.98 -6.08
N ASP A 289 14.54 -26.03 -5.21
CA ASP A 289 14.56 -26.22 -3.77
C ASP A 289 13.35 -25.55 -3.11
N PHE A 290 12.34 -26.36 -2.78
CA PHE A 290 11.16 -25.90 -2.05
C PHE A 290 11.44 -25.56 -0.58
N SER A 291 12.63 -25.87 -0.06
CA SER A 291 13.12 -25.41 1.24
C SER A 291 13.90 -24.09 1.18
N CYS A 292 13.85 -23.40 0.04
CA CYS A 292 14.49 -22.09 -0.15
C CYS A 292 14.20 -21.11 1.00
N ASP A 293 15.27 -20.50 1.50
CA ASP A 293 15.30 -19.61 2.67
C ASP A 293 14.96 -18.14 2.34
N HIS A 294 14.51 -17.86 1.11
CA HIS A 294 14.10 -16.52 0.72
C HIS A 294 12.77 -16.17 1.38
N GLU A 295 12.78 -15.30 2.38
CA GLU A 295 11.64 -14.96 3.25
C GLU A 295 10.46 -14.42 2.44
N GLY A 296 10.72 -13.58 1.44
CA GLY A 296 9.67 -13.10 0.55
C GLY A 296 9.01 -14.21 -0.26
N PHE A 297 9.79 -15.24 -0.65
CA PHE A 297 9.27 -16.41 -1.36
C PHE A 297 8.46 -17.30 -0.42
N GLN A 298 8.94 -17.54 0.79
CA GLN A 298 8.22 -18.30 1.81
C GLN A 298 6.88 -17.63 2.17
N VAL A 299 6.86 -16.30 2.38
CA VAL A 299 5.60 -15.58 2.63
C VAL A 299 4.64 -15.75 1.44
N MET A 300 5.12 -15.61 0.20
CA MET A 300 4.30 -15.85 -0.99
C MET A 300 3.77 -17.28 -1.03
N SER A 301 4.64 -18.28 -0.91
CA SER A 301 4.29 -19.68 -1.06
C SER A 301 3.25 -20.13 -0.03
N HIS A 302 3.42 -19.76 1.24
CA HIS A 302 2.47 -20.06 2.31
C HIS A 302 1.13 -19.33 2.15
N PHE A 303 1.14 -18.08 1.69
CA PHE A 303 -0.09 -17.32 1.44
C PHE A 303 -0.90 -17.90 0.28
N PHE A 304 -0.23 -18.21 -0.84
CA PHE A 304 -0.89 -18.77 -2.02
C PHE A 304 -1.32 -20.23 -1.82
N SER A 305 -0.65 -21.00 -0.96
CA SER A 305 -1.08 -22.35 -0.60
C SER A 305 -2.14 -22.41 0.52
N ASP A 306 -2.60 -21.26 1.05
CA ASP A 306 -3.48 -21.17 2.23
C ASP A 306 -2.94 -21.88 3.48
N ASN A 307 -1.62 -22.02 3.60
CA ASN A 307 -0.98 -22.70 4.74
C ASN A 307 -0.08 -21.72 5.50
N MET A 308 -0.69 -20.77 6.20
CA MET A 308 0.08 -19.74 6.88
C MET A 308 0.58 -20.15 8.26
N ASP A 309 0.04 -21.25 8.81
CA ASP A 309 0.45 -21.80 10.11
C ASP A 309 1.84 -22.46 10.04
N GLY A 310 2.25 -22.94 8.87
CA GLY A 310 3.59 -23.50 8.65
C GLY A 310 4.69 -22.46 8.44
N LEU A 311 4.38 -21.16 8.42
CA LEU A 311 5.34 -20.12 8.09
C LEU A 311 6.26 -19.83 9.29
N ASN A 312 7.51 -20.29 9.20
CA ASN A 312 8.52 -20.11 10.26
C ASN A 312 9.60 -19.12 9.81
N ILE A 313 9.32 -17.82 9.95
CA ILE A 313 10.24 -16.73 9.62
C ILE A 313 10.30 -15.77 10.79
N ASP A 314 11.51 -15.31 11.12
CA ASP A 314 11.70 -14.19 12.02
C ASP A 314 11.27 -12.89 11.33
N PHE A 315 10.04 -12.45 11.62
CA PHE A 315 9.53 -11.18 11.14
C PHE A 315 10.23 -10.03 11.85
N TYR A 316 10.49 -8.97 11.09
CA TYR A 316 10.97 -7.72 11.67
C TYR A 316 9.82 -7.05 12.44
N GLU A 317 10.07 -6.65 13.68
CA GLU A 317 9.14 -5.81 14.42
C GLU A 317 9.45 -4.32 14.13
N PRO A 318 8.58 -3.61 13.39
CA PRO A 318 8.81 -2.21 13.11
C PRO A 318 8.73 -1.37 14.38
N GLU A 319 9.62 -0.42 14.56
CA GLU A 319 9.57 0.58 15.62
C GLU A 319 8.88 1.88 15.19
N SER A 320 8.80 2.14 13.89
CA SER A 320 8.36 3.42 13.32
C SER A 320 6.84 3.54 13.21
N PHE A 321 6.33 4.77 13.19
CA PHE A 321 4.93 5.09 12.90
C PHE A 321 4.83 6.40 12.11
N TYR A 322 3.69 6.63 11.46
CA TYR A 322 3.35 7.94 10.89
C TYR A 322 2.03 8.48 11.42
N VAL A 323 1.95 9.81 11.49
CA VAL A 323 0.68 10.54 11.59
C VAL A 323 0.54 11.40 10.35
N HIS A 324 -0.43 11.07 9.49
CA HIS A 324 -0.86 11.88 8.36
C HIS A 324 -2.01 12.77 8.79
N LEU A 325 -1.68 14.03 9.04
CA LEU A 325 -2.60 15.09 9.42
C LEU A 325 -3.12 15.82 8.17
N ARG A 326 -4.43 15.80 7.97
CA ARG A 326 -5.16 16.55 6.93
C ARG A 326 -5.88 17.74 7.58
N LEU A 327 -5.42 18.94 7.29
CA LEU A 327 -6.00 20.18 7.80
C LEU A 327 -6.91 20.79 6.74
N HIS A 328 -8.22 20.77 6.97
CA HIS A 328 -9.24 21.35 6.12
C HIS A 328 -9.48 22.81 6.49
N ILE A 329 -9.51 23.69 5.50
CA ILE A 329 -9.87 25.10 5.67
C ILE A 329 -11.28 25.30 5.09
N PRO A 330 -12.29 25.56 5.93
CA PRO A 330 -13.67 25.78 5.47
C PRO A 330 -13.76 26.95 4.48
N LYS A 331 -14.64 26.86 3.47
CA LYS A 331 -14.86 27.99 2.53
C LYS A 331 -15.25 29.30 3.21
N THR A 332 -15.95 29.21 4.33
CA THR A 332 -16.40 30.36 5.14
C THR A 332 -15.25 31.08 5.84
N SER A 333 -14.12 30.42 6.04
CA SER A 333 -12.97 30.98 6.74
C SER A 333 -12.46 32.22 6.01
N ARG A 334 -12.27 33.34 6.72
CA ARG A 334 -11.69 34.57 6.15
C ARG A 334 -10.18 34.48 5.95
N TYR A 335 -9.54 33.46 6.50
CA TYR A 335 -8.11 33.26 6.44
C TYR A 335 -7.70 32.62 5.12
N THR A 336 -6.51 32.99 4.64
CA THR A 336 -5.89 32.44 3.44
C THR A 336 -5.32 31.04 3.68
N ILE A 337 -5.13 30.32 2.58
CA ILE A 337 -4.41 29.04 2.55
C ILE A 337 -3.06 29.24 3.23
N LEU A 338 -2.77 28.36 4.16
CA LEU A 338 -1.56 28.32 4.95
C LEU A 338 -0.46 27.73 4.05
N LYS A 339 0.63 28.46 3.86
CA LYS A 339 1.60 28.18 2.79
C LYS A 339 2.89 27.58 3.29
N ASP A 340 3.30 27.96 4.51
CA ASP A 340 4.64 27.69 5.01
C ASP A 340 4.64 26.96 6.35
N LYS A 341 5.73 26.25 6.64
CA LYS A 341 5.98 25.59 7.93
C LYS A 341 5.87 26.56 9.11
N ASP A 342 6.18 27.83 8.88
CA ASP A 342 6.11 28.89 9.89
C ASP A 342 4.68 29.29 10.25
N ASP A 343 3.67 28.86 9.48
CA ASP A 343 2.27 29.11 9.78
C ASP A 343 1.72 28.17 10.86
N TYR A 344 2.52 27.19 11.32
CA TYR A 344 2.06 26.15 12.23
C TYR A 344 3.09 25.77 13.30
N ASP A 345 2.56 25.27 14.40
CA ASP A 345 3.28 24.60 15.46
C ASP A 345 2.54 23.28 15.74
N ILE A 346 3.18 22.17 15.39
CA ILE A 346 2.59 20.83 15.47
C ILE A 346 3.51 19.98 16.31
N THR A 347 2.98 19.47 17.41
CA THR A 347 3.73 18.67 18.37
C THR A 347 2.99 17.39 18.69
N LEU A 348 3.73 16.29 18.81
CA LEU A 348 3.24 15.03 19.37
C LEU A 348 3.81 14.88 20.77
N SER A 349 2.93 14.92 21.76
CA SER A 349 3.30 14.82 23.17
C SER A 349 2.72 13.54 23.78
N PRO A 350 3.48 12.74 24.54
CA PRO A 350 2.92 11.61 25.26
C PRO A 350 1.90 12.09 26.31
N VAL A 351 0.80 11.37 26.48
CA VAL A 351 -0.27 11.73 27.46
C VAL A 351 0.26 11.73 28.91
N LEU A 352 1.34 11.00 29.21
CA LEU A 352 1.79 10.70 30.58
C LEU A 352 3.21 11.19 30.94
N GLY A 353 3.75 12.23 30.30
CA GLY A 353 5.04 12.83 30.69
C GLY A 353 6.27 11.91 30.56
N ASP A 354 6.15 10.80 29.84
CA ASP A 354 7.20 9.80 29.69
C ASP A 354 8.00 10.01 28.39
N ASN A 355 9.33 10.13 28.53
CA ASN A 355 10.30 10.53 27.51
C ASN A 355 10.63 9.43 26.45
N ARG A 356 9.85 8.34 26.38
CA ARG A 356 10.12 7.19 25.50
C ARG A 356 9.61 7.35 24.06
N LEU A 357 8.84 8.42 23.78
CA LEU A 357 8.46 8.80 22.43
C LEU A 357 9.60 9.58 21.78
N ILE A 358 10.13 9.06 20.66
CA ILE A 358 11.05 9.83 19.82
C ILE A 358 10.27 10.24 18.57
N ALA A 359 9.69 11.43 18.64
CA ALA A 359 9.07 12.07 17.49
C ALA A 359 10.13 12.85 16.69
N GLY A 360 10.04 12.73 15.37
CA GLY A 360 10.81 13.52 14.43
C GLY A 360 10.19 14.88 14.16
N ASP A 361 10.97 15.73 13.49
CA ASP A 361 10.42 16.96 12.93
C ASP A 361 9.34 16.66 11.88
N PRO A 362 8.23 17.43 11.85
CA PRO A 362 7.22 17.29 10.82
C PRO A 362 7.79 17.51 9.41
N PHE A 363 7.29 16.71 8.46
CA PHE A 363 7.46 16.91 7.03
C PHE A 363 6.21 17.57 6.46
N PHE A 364 6.41 18.65 5.71
CA PHE A 364 5.35 19.45 5.13
C PHE A 364 5.26 19.16 3.64
N PHE A 365 4.06 18.79 3.20
CA PHE A 365 3.74 18.65 1.79
C PHE A 365 2.59 19.59 1.49
N ASN A 366 2.92 20.77 0.96
CA ASN A 366 1.88 21.64 0.45
C ASN A 366 1.43 21.09 -0.90
N VAL A 367 0.39 20.27 -0.88
CA VAL A 367 -0.26 19.82 -2.10
C VAL A 367 -1.40 20.78 -2.34
N GLU A 368 -1.25 21.68 -3.32
CA GLU A 368 -2.38 22.42 -3.88
C GLU A 368 -3.30 21.41 -4.60
N THR A 369 -4.07 20.65 -3.83
CA THR A 369 -5.15 19.84 -4.37
C THR A 369 -6.30 20.79 -4.67
N LYS A 370 -6.78 20.76 -5.92
CA LYS A 370 -8.11 21.31 -6.23
C LYS A 370 -9.10 20.50 -5.38
N ALA A 371 -9.67 21.14 -4.36
CA ALA A 371 -10.55 20.48 -3.41
C ALA A 371 -11.62 19.65 -4.15
N PRO A 372 -11.77 18.35 -3.88
CA PRO A 372 -12.74 17.50 -4.57
C PRO A 372 -14.20 17.79 -4.16
N GLN A 373 -14.45 18.63 -3.15
CA GLN A 373 -15.79 18.94 -2.67
C GLN A 373 -16.08 20.44 -2.66
N ASN A 374 -17.35 20.78 -2.91
CA ASN A 374 -17.88 22.14 -2.99
C ASN A 374 -17.85 22.93 -1.67
N ASP A 375 -17.25 22.44 -0.58
CA ASP A 375 -17.33 23.03 0.76
C ASP A 375 -15.99 23.50 1.36
N ASP A 376 -14.85 23.12 0.77
CA ASP A 376 -13.50 23.50 1.28
C ASP A 376 -12.77 24.50 0.37
N LYS A 377 -12.02 25.43 0.97
CA LYS A 377 -11.10 26.34 0.26
C LYS A 377 -9.81 25.64 -0.16
N GLY A 378 -9.49 24.52 0.50
CA GLY A 378 -8.29 23.71 0.30
C GLY A 378 -8.03 22.86 1.55
N HIS A 379 -7.08 21.93 1.46
CA HIS A 379 -6.52 21.24 2.62
C HIS A 379 -4.99 21.26 2.58
N VAL A 380 -4.37 21.06 3.74
CA VAL A 380 -2.92 20.91 3.89
C VAL A 380 -2.62 19.55 4.48
N ASP A 381 -1.70 18.82 3.83
CA ASP A 381 -1.23 17.51 4.27
C ASP A 381 0.11 17.60 4.99
N ILE A 382 0.16 17.04 6.20
CA ILE A 382 1.34 17.07 7.06
C ILE A 382 1.63 15.66 7.53
N ILE A 383 2.88 15.23 7.39
CA ILE A 383 3.34 13.91 7.83
C ILE A 383 4.28 14.09 9.02
N LEU A 384 3.91 13.51 10.15
CA LEU A 384 4.77 13.38 11.32
C LEU A 384 5.28 11.95 11.39
N ALA A 385 6.56 11.78 11.68
CA ALA A 385 7.18 10.48 11.86
C ALA A 385 7.75 10.33 13.26
N GLY A 386 7.75 9.11 13.77
CA GLY A 386 8.40 8.81 15.04
C GLY A 386 8.69 7.34 15.23
N LYS A 387 9.28 7.01 16.38
CA LYS A 387 9.59 5.64 16.80
C LYS A 387 9.10 5.34 18.21
N LEU A 388 8.72 4.09 18.43
CA LEU A 388 8.35 3.52 19.72
C LEU A 388 9.40 2.49 20.15
N LYS A 389 10.34 2.88 21.01
CA LYS A 389 11.30 1.96 21.63
C LYS A 389 10.58 1.24 22.79
N HIS A 390 10.51 -0.08 22.77
CA HIS A 390 9.88 -0.97 23.78
C HIS A 390 8.35 -1.14 23.81
N GLU A 391 7.51 -0.23 23.27
CA GLU A 391 6.04 -0.36 23.32
C GLU A 391 5.43 -0.62 21.92
N GLN A 392 4.45 -1.54 21.83
CA GLN A 392 3.74 -1.83 20.57
C GLN A 392 2.77 -0.71 20.16
N GLN A 393 2.22 0.01 21.12
CA GLN A 393 1.29 1.13 20.91
C GLN A 393 1.36 2.13 22.05
N ARG A 394 0.96 3.38 21.77
CA ARG A 394 0.96 4.45 22.76
C ARG A 394 -0.10 5.51 22.47
N ASN A 395 -0.74 6.01 23.51
CA ASN A 395 -1.60 7.19 23.43
C ASN A 395 -0.75 8.46 23.47
N VAL A 396 -0.95 9.33 22.50
CA VAL A 396 -0.27 10.61 22.37
C VAL A 396 -1.30 11.71 22.14
N ILE A 397 -0.95 12.93 22.53
CA ILE A 397 -1.69 14.14 22.24
C ILE A 397 -1.04 14.78 21.02
N LEU A 398 -1.79 14.82 19.93
CA LEU A 398 -1.46 15.64 18.77
C LEU A 398 -1.95 17.06 19.04
N SER A 399 -1.02 17.98 19.26
CA SER A 399 -1.32 19.40 19.38
C SER A 399 -1.05 20.08 18.04
N VAL A 400 -2.05 20.78 17.52
CA VAL A 400 -1.98 21.58 16.30
C VAL A 400 -2.31 23.02 16.65
N ARG A 401 -1.33 23.91 16.53
CA ARG A 401 -1.51 25.35 16.67
C ARG A 401 -1.17 25.99 15.33
N VAL A 402 -2.14 26.63 14.71
CA VAL A 402 -1.90 27.45 13.51
C VAL A 402 -1.59 28.87 14.00
N ARG A 403 -0.48 29.46 13.56
CA ARG A 403 -0.11 30.85 13.90
C ARG A 403 -1.11 31.81 13.23
N GLY A 404 -1.52 32.84 13.95
CA GLY A 404 -2.61 33.75 13.56
C GLY A 404 -3.84 33.62 14.45
N ALA A 405 -5.04 33.83 13.91
CA ALA A 405 -6.30 33.85 14.67
C ALA A 405 -7.10 32.53 14.61
N TYR A 406 -6.39 31.43 14.42
CA TYR A 406 -6.90 30.06 14.50
C TYR A 406 -6.76 29.49 15.92
N LEU A 407 -7.70 28.65 16.33
CA LEU A 407 -7.66 28.01 17.65
C LEU A 407 -6.67 26.84 17.68
N LYS A 408 -5.94 26.71 18.79
CA LYS A 408 -5.14 25.51 19.09
C LYS A 408 -6.09 24.32 19.26
N ARG A 409 -5.73 23.18 18.67
CA ARG A 409 -6.41 21.89 18.84
C ARG A 409 -5.47 20.90 19.53
N GLU A 410 -6.02 20.11 20.44
CA GLU A 410 -5.33 19.00 21.08
C GLU A 410 -6.18 17.76 20.94
N ILE A 411 -5.63 16.73 20.33
CA ILE A 411 -6.37 15.57 19.86
C ILE A 411 -5.66 14.34 20.41
N PRO A 412 -6.28 13.59 21.34
CA PRO A 412 -5.74 12.32 21.76
C PRO A 412 -5.85 11.32 20.61
N ILE A 413 -4.73 10.73 20.22
CA ILE A 413 -4.63 9.67 19.22
C ILE A 413 -3.81 8.51 19.78
N THR A 414 -3.98 7.33 19.19
CA THR A 414 -3.14 6.17 19.47
C THR A 414 -2.21 5.97 18.27
N VAL A 415 -0.91 5.90 18.52
CA VAL A 415 0.10 5.52 17.53
C VAL A 415 0.56 4.10 17.78
N LYS A 416 0.74 3.32 16.71
CA LYS A 416 1.12 1.91 16.76
C LYS A 416 2.34 1.68 15.88
N ARG A 417 3.22 0.77 16.31
CA ARG A 417 4.40 0.33 15.55
C ARG A 417 4.02 -0.19 14.16
N GLY A 418 4.77 0.22 13.14
CA GLY A 418 4.57 -0.14 11.74
C GLY A 418 3.27 0.36 11.10
N ARG A 419 2.54 1.25 11.77
CA ARG A 419 1.21 1.68 11.31
C ARG A 419 1.14 3.18 11.10
N PRO A 420 0.47 3.64 10.03
CA PRO A 420 0.10 5.02 9.90
C PRO A 420 -1.16 5.32 10.72
N VAL A 421 -1.31 6.57 11.09
CA VAL A 421 -2.49 7.16 11.71
C VAL A 421 -2.91 8.31 10.82
N VAL A 422 -4.17 8.38 10.44
CA VAL A 422 -4.73 9.51 9.70
C VAL A 422 -5.52 10.39 10.66
N VAL A 423 -5.38 11.70 10.55
CA VAL A 423 -6.16 12.66 11.34
C VAL A 423 -6.73 13.74 10.43
N ASP A 424 -8.05 13.79 10.30
CA ASP A 424 -8.77 14.82 9.52
C ASP A 424 -9.31 15.90 10.46
N LEU A 425 -8.85 17.14 10.32
CA LEU A 425 -9.25 18.25 11.17
C LEU A 425 -9.76 19.43 10.35
N ASN A 426 -10.89 19.99 10.77
CA ASN A 426 -11.28 21.33 10.32
C ASN A 426 -10.59 22.39 11.17
N LEU A 427 -9.92 23.32 10.51
CA LEU A 427 -9.36 24.52 11.12
C LEU A 427 -10.43 25.60 11.21
N TYR A 428 -10.70 26.06 12.43
CA TYR A 428 -11.60 27.18 12.69
C TYR A 428 -10.83 28.33 13.31
N GLY A 429 -11.04 29.52 12.78
CA GLY A 429 -10.59 30.76 13.38
C GLY A 429 -11.68 31.45 14.19
N LEU A 430 -11.30 32.48 14.92
CA LEU A 430 -12.24 33.24 15.77
C LEU A 430 -13.44 33.77 14.97
N SER A 431 -13.23 34.17 13.72
CA SER A 431 -14.32 34.63 12.84
C SER A 431 -15.35 33.55 12.51
N ASP A 432 -14.99 32.26 12.58
CA ASP A 432 -15.91 31.15 12.33
C ASP A 432 -16.89 30.94 13.50
N TYR A 433 -16.50 31.36 14.71
CA TYR A 433 -17.37 31.37 15.90
C TYR A 433 -18.23 32.61 15.99
N TYR A 434 -17.67 33.73 15.55
CA TYR A 434 -18.25 35.05 15.72
C TYR A 434 -18.34 35.75 14.37
N PRO A 435 -19.25 35.32 13.47
CA PRO A 435 -19.31 35.82 12.09
C PRO A 435 -19.66 37.31 11.98
N ARG A 436 -20.05 37.96 13.09
CA ARG A 436 -20.40 39.39 13.18
C ARG A 436 -19.25 40.28 13.68
N PHE A 437 -18.07 39.73 13.94
CA PHE A 437 -16.87 40.49 14.30
C PHE A 437 -15.88 40.62 13.13
#